data_AF-A0A8I6RQ64-F1
#
_entry.id   AF-A0A8I6RQ64-F1
#
_cell.length_a   1.000
_cell.length_b   1.000
_cell.length_c   1.000
_cell.angle_alpha   90.00
_cell.angle_beta   90.00
_cell.angle_gamma   90.00
#
_symmetry.space_group_name_H-M   'P 1'
#
loop_
_entity.id
_entity.type
_entity.pdbx_description
1 polymer ?
#
loop_
_entity_poly.entity_id
_entity_poly.type
_entity_poly.pdbx_seq_one_letter_code
_entity_poly.pdbx_strand_id
1 'polypeptide(L)'
;MSCAKRIQSMFKPFHLRKACRTLQLLRHNHARSLCYSIHDPPYLDSLKPKIPQYNPVNIQIKGYDYALVESYQKLANKIASSLDLNISDAWATPATKAKIQKFKPNGTVIDKEYILTTYERNIQIEELSSTVAPILIELLQCALPQGISFHLHLHEEEDDVKRYVPDMELSELKTQLEELGGPVKKK
;
A
#
# COMPACT_ATOMS: atom_id res chain seq x y z
N MET A 1 31.25 27.21 -36.73
CA MET A 1 31.18 28.34 -35.78
C MET A 1 29.73 28.57 -35.41
N SER A 2 29.44 28.60 -34.11
CA SER A 2 28.22 29.10 -33.42
C SER A 2 26.86 28.58 -33.89
N CYS A 3 26.15 27.70 -33.17
CA CYS A 3 25.58 27.90 -31.83
C CYS A 3 24.70 29.16 -31.74
N ALA A 4 23.37 28.98 -31.82
CA ALA A 4 22.38 29.56 -30.89
C ALA A 4 20.92 29.34 -31.36
N LYS A 5 20.13 28.76 -30.44
CA LYS A 5 18.70 29.05 -30.19
C LYS A 5 17.65 28.42 -31.11
N ARG A 6 17.43 27.15 -30.78
CA ARG A 6 16.20 26.38 -30.97
C ARG A 6 15.19 26.75 -29.85
N ILE A 7 13.94 27.00 -30.25
CA ILE A 7 12.69 27.03 -29.46
C ILE A 7 12.49 28.26 -28.54
N GLN A 8 11.81 29.26 -29.08
CA GLN A 8 10.83 30.06 -28.33
C GLN A 8 9.52 30.02 -29.10
N SER A 9 8.57 29.20 -28.65
CA SER A 9 7.13 29.45 -28.80
C SER A 9 6.34 28.32 -28.17
N MET A 10 5.98 28.48 -26.89
CA MET A 10 4.69 28.03 -26.35
C MET A 10 4.56 28.41 -24.86
N PHE A 11 4.67 29.70 -24.56
CA PHE A 11 3.93 30.24 -23.42
C PHE A 11 2.52 30.55 -23.91
N LYS A 12 1.58 29.64 -23.65
CA LYS A 12 0.15 29.93 -23.86
C LYS A 12 -0.33 30.76 -22.66
N PRO A 13 -1.00 31.91 -22.88
CA PRO A 13 -1.67 32.62 -21.80
C PRO A 13 -2.83 31.74 -21.30
N PHE A 14 -2.84 31.45 -20.01
CA PHE A 14 -3.94 30.73 -19.38
C PHE A 14 -5.16 31.65 -19.35
N HIS A 15 -6.09 31.43 -20.29
CA HIS A 15 -7.34 32.15 -20.39
C HIS A 15 -8.21 31.81 -19.19
N LEU A 16 -8.45 32.79 -18.33
CA LEU A 16 -9.33 32.69 -17.17
C LEU A 16 -10.79 32.60 -17.65
N ARG A 17 -11.28 31.37 -17.89
CA ARG A 17 -12.71 31.13 -18.11
C ARG A 17 -13.44 31.23 -16.77
N LYS A 18 -14.15 32.34 -16.55
CA LYS A 18 -15.20 32.42 -15.54
C LYS A 18 -16.36 31.51 -15.96
N ALA A 19 -16.36 30.29 -15.44
CA ALA A 19 -17.57 29.47 -15.41
C ALA A 19 -18.29 29.77 -14.10
N CYS A 20 -19.33 30.60 -14.19
CA CYS A 20 -20.35 30.72 -13.16
C CYS A 20 -21.06 29.36 -13.06
N ARG A 21 -20.71 28.56 -12.05
CA ARG A 21 -21.52 27.41 -11.63
C ARG A 21 -22.32 27.84 -10.43
N THR A 22 -23.63 27.74 -10.60
CA THR A 22 -24.66 27.83 -9.59
C THR A 22 -24.20 27.20 -8.27
N LEU A 23 -24.27 27.99 -7.19
CA LEU A 23 -24.21 27.50 -5.81
C LEU A 23 -25.43 26.60 -5.58
N GLN A 24 -25.30 25.31 -5.87
CA GLN A 24 -26.15 24.31 -5.26
C GLN A 24 -25.63 24.11 -3.84
N LEU A 25 -26.36 24.68 -2.88
CA LEU A 25 -26.27 24.30 -1.48
C LEU A 25 -26.40 22.77 -1.38
N LEU A 26 -25.28 22.08 -1.22
CA LEU A 26 -25.26 20.71 -0.74
C LEU A 26 -25.79 20.75 0.69
N ARG A 27 -27.09 20.51 0.80
CA ARG A 27 -27.74 20.10 2.04
C ARG A 27 -26.87 19.01 2.64
N HIS A 28 -26.20 19.32 3.73
CA HIS A 28 -25.61 18.33 4.59
C HIS A 28 -26.78 17.53 5.16
N ASN A 29 -27.11 16.42 4.49
CA ASN A 29 -27.89 15.37 5.11
C ASN A 29 -27.00 14.77 6.19
N HIS A 30 -27.02 15.39 7.37
CA HIS A 30 -26.85 14.65 8.62
C HIS A 30 -28.07 13.74 8.77
N ALA A 31 -28.15 12.72 7.91
CA ALA A 31 -28.83 11.50 8.29
C ALA A 31 -27.96 10.87 9.37
N ARG A 32 -28.14 11.33 10.61
CA ARG A 32 -27.80 10.52 11.78
C ARG A 32 -28.52 9.21 11.54
N SER A 33 -27.76 8.16 11.26
CA SER A 33 -28.27 6.80 11.30
C SER A 33 -28.74 6.56 12.73
N LEU A 34 -30.02 6.87 12.98
CA LEU A 34 -30.78 6.50 14.16
C LEU A 34 -31.23 5.05 13.95
N CYS A 35 -30.26 4.15 13.87
CA CYS A 35 -30.49 2.74 14.05
C CYS A 35 -29.79 2.37 15.36
N TYR A 36 -30.36 2.80 16.47
CA TYR A 36 -30.20 2.05 17.71
C TYR A 36 -30.78 0.67 17.41
N SER A 37 -29.92 -0.35 17.40
CA SER A 37 -30.37 -1.72 17.63
C SER A 37 -31.19 -1.68 18.91
N ILE A 38 -32.49 -1.97 18.82
CA ILE A 38 -33.46 -1.94 19.93
C ILE A 38 -32.98 -2.76 21.16
N HIS A 39 -31.98 -3.62 20.96
CA HIS A 39 -31.45 -4.56 21.93
C HIS A 39 -30.17 -4.13 22.63
N ASP A 40 -29.48 -3.08 22.16
CA ASP A 40 -28.18 -2.72 22.72
C ASP A 40 -28.31 -1.61 23.78
N PRO A 41 -27.77 -1.83 24.99
CA PRO A 41 -27.80 -0.80 26.03
C PRO A 41 -26.94 0.43 25.65
N PRO A 42 -27.36 1.64 26.07
CA PRO A 42 -26.81 2.92 25.57
C PRO A 42 -25.33 3.18 25.92
N TYR A 43 -24.72 2.38 26.81
CA TYR A 43 -23.30 2.49 27.12
C TYR A 43 -22.40 1.98 25.98
N LEU A 44 -22.89 1.05 25.14
CA LEU A 44 -22.09 0.48 24.04
C LEU A 44 -21.72 1.53 22.99
N ASP A 45 -22.60 2.49 22.72
CA ASP A 45 -22.31 3.59 21.80
C ASP A 45 -21.35 4.63 22.41
N SER A 46 -21.29 4.70 23.73
CA SER A 46 -20.34 5.57 24.44
C SER A 46 -18.91 5.01 24.41
N LEU A 47 -18.76 3.70 24.20
CA LEU A 47 -17.47 3.02 24.07
C LEU A 47 -16.89 3.13 22.65
N LYS A 48 -17.71 3.40 21.64
CA LYS A 48 -17.22 3.60 20.27
C LYS A 48 -16.39 4.89 20.22
N PRO A 49 -15.19 4.85 19.63
CA PRO A 49 -14.38 6.04 19.52
C PRO A 49 -15.13 7.11 18.72
N LYS A 50 -15.06 8.36 19.19
CA LYS A 50 -15.70 9.51 18.52
C LYS A 50 -15.19 9.71 17.08
N ILE A 51 -13.96 9.28 16.82
CA ILE A 51 -13.29 9.34 15.52
C ILE A 51 -13.16 7.90 15.02
N PRO A 52 -13.58 7.60 13.78
CA PRO A 52 -13.39 6.27 13.22
C PRO A 52 -11.89 5.98 13.07
N GLN A 53 -11.51 4.79 13.52
CA GLN A 53 -10.16 4.25 13.39
C GLN A 53 -10.19 3.15 12.32
N TYR A 54 -9.13 3.07 11.52
CA TYR A 54 -8.95 1.98 10.57
C TYR A 54 -8.45 0.73 11.30
N ASN A 55 -8.75 -0.42 10.70
CA ASN A 55 -8.09 -1.70 11.02
C ASN A 55 -6.58 -1.58 10.77
N PRO A 56 -5.76 -2.54 11.25
CA PRO A 56 -4.31 -2.51 11.02
C PRO A 56 -3.99 -2.30 9.54
N VAL A 57 -3.13 -1.31 9.27
CA VAL A 57 -2.77 -0.89 7.91
C VAL A 57 -1.29 -1.16 7.68
N ASN A 58 -0.99 -1.76 6.53
CA ASN A 58 0.36 -2.06 6.09
C ASN A 58 0.86 -1.01 5.08
N ILE A 59 1.99 -0.40 5.40
CA ILE A 59 2.78 0.41 4.48
C ILE A 59 3.82 -0.50 3.84
N GLN A 60 3.63 -0.84 2.57
CA GLN A 60 4.55 -1.64 1.79
C GLN A 60 5.46 -0.76 0.95
N ILE A 61 6.76 -0.92 1.14
CA ILE A 61 7.82 -0.18 0.45
C ILE A 61 8.54 -1.17 -0.47
N LYS A 62 8.63 -0.85 -1.75
CA LYS A 62 9.32 -1.66 -2.78
C LYS A 62 10.36 -0.84 -3.51
N GLY A 63 11.51 -1.44 -3.78
CA GLY A 63 12.56 -0.81 -4.58
C GLY A 63 13.61 -1.82 -5.04
N TYR A 64 14.46 -1.39 -5.99
CA TYR A 64 15.54 -2.22 -6.52
C TYR A 64 16.85 -2.07 -5.74
N ASP A 65 17.04 -0.93 -5.09
CA ASP A 65 18.19 -0.67 -4.23
C ASP A 65 17.81 -0.92 -2.77
N TYR A 66 18.49 -1.89 -2.16
CA TYR A 66 18.30 -2.28 -0.77
C TYR A 66 18.54 -1.11 0.20
N ALA A 67 19.59 -0.32 -0.01
CA ALA A 67 19.98 0.74 0.93
C ALA A 67 18.92 1.85 0.99
N LEU A 68 18.37 2.20 -0.19
CA LEU A 68 17.30 3.18 -0.30
C LEU A 68 16.03 2.70 0.41
N VAL A 69 15.61 1.45 0.17
CA VAL A 69 14.43 0.86 0.81
C VAL A 69 14.57 0.84 2.35
N GLU A 70 15.72 0.43 2.88
CA GLU A 70 15.94 0.41 4.34
C GLU A 70 15.98 1.82 4.94
N SER A 71 16.61 2.77 4.26
CA SER A 71 16.65 4.17 4.70
C SER A 71 15.26 4.80 4.73
N TYR A 72 14.42 4.49 3.73
CA TYR A 72 13.07 5.00 3.64
C TYR A 72 12.14 4.36 4.68
N GLN A 73 12.30 3.06 4.97
CA GLN A 73 11.60 2.41 6.08
C GLN A 73 11.93 3.10 7.42
N LYS A 74 13.20 3.42 7.66
CA LYS A 74 13.62 4.17 8.87
C LYS A 74 12.97 5.57 8.93
N LEU A 75 12.86 6.25 7.79
CA LEU A 75 12.21 7.56 7.71
C LEU A 75 10.70 7.47 7.96
N ALA A 76 10.01 6.53 7.31
CA ALA A 76 8.58 6.29 7.50
C ALA A 76 8.26 5.97 8.96
N ASN A 77 9.09 5.16 9.61
CA ASN A 77 8.94 4.84 11.03
C ASN A 77 9.09 6.11 11.91
N LYS A 78 10.08 6.96 11.64
CA LYS A 78 10.22 8.26 12.33
C LYS A 78 9.03 9.20 12.13
N ILE A 79 8.50 9.26 10.91
CA ILE A 79 7.29 10.07 10.60
C ILE A 79 6.11 9.54 11.42
N ALA A 80 5.88 8.23 11.43
CA ALA A 80 4.82 7.62 12.22
C ALA A 80 4.97 7.87 13.73
N SER A 81 6.18 7.74 14.29
CA SER A 81 6.44 8.09 15.68
C SER A 81 6.24 9.57 15.98
N SER A 82 6.53 10.46 15.02
CA SER A 82 6.34 11.92 15.20
C SER A 82 4.86 12.34 15.14
N LEU A 83 4.01 11.50 14.54
CA LEU A 83 2.55 11.67 14.50
C LEU A 83 1.85 10.94 15.66
N ASP A 84 2.60 10.42 16.62
CA ASP A 84 2.11 9.63 17.77
C ASP A 84 1.24 8.43 17.33
N LEU A 85 1.62 7.76 16.24
CA LEU A 85 0.96 6.56 15.75
C LEU A 85 1.53 5.29 16.40
N ASN A 86 0.65 4.34 16.71
CA ASN A 86 1.02 3.03 17.25
C ASN A 86 1.56 2.13 16.14
N ILE A 87 2.87 1.87 16.14
CA ILE A 87 3.52 0.94 15.22
C ILE A 87 3.54 -0.44 15.89
N SER A 88 2.93 -1.44 15.26
CA SER A 88 2.83 -2.80 15.79
C SER A 88 4.04 -3.64 15.42
N ASP A 89 4.30 -3.78 14.12
CA ASP A 89 5.44 -4.54 13.61
C ASP A 89 6.05 -3.85 12.38
N ALA A 90 7.31 -4.17 12.11
CA ALA A 90 8.03 -3.75 10.92
C ALA A 90 8.95 -4.88 10.45
N TRP A 91 8.61 -5.50 9.31
CA TRP A 91 9.30 -6.70 8.82
C TRP A 91 9.87 -6.55 7.42
N ALA A 92 10.68 -7.54 7.07
CA ALA A 92 11.27 -7.73 5.75
C ALA A 92 10.52 -8.82 5.00
N THR A 93 10.23 -8.60 3.72
CA THR A 93 9.79 -9.66 2.82
C THR A 93 11.01 -10.22 2.07
N PRO A 94 11.09 -11.55 1.84
CA PRO A 94 12.16 -12.12 1.02
C PRO A 94 12.23 -11.47 -0.37
N ALA A 95 13.46 -11.20 -0.85
CA ALA A 95 13.67 -10.49 -2.10
C ALA A 95 13.25 -11.33 -3.32
N THR A 96 12.45 -10.74 -4.20
CA THR A 96 11.99 -11.39 -5.42
C THR A 96 13.00 -11.17 -6.55
N LYS A 97 13.49 -12.26 -7.15
CA LYS A 97 14.43 -12.23 -8.27
C LYS A 97 13.70 -12.43 -9.59
N ALA A 98 13.61 -11.37 -10.40
CA ALA A 98 13.05 -11.45 -11.75
C ALA A 98 14.18 -11.66 -12.77
N LYS A 99 14.05 -12.68 -13.62
CA LYS A 99 14.94 -12.89 -14.76
C LYS A 99 14.42 -12.08 -15.95
N ILE A 100 15.16 -11.07 -16.36
CA ILE A 100 14.84 -10.21 -17.50
C ILE A 100 15.71 -10.63 -18.68
N GLN A 101 15.08 -11.07 -19.75
CA GLN A 101 15.76 -11.47 -20.98
C GLN A 101 15.52 -10.44 -22.06
N LYS A 102 16.60 -9.96 -22.66
CA LYS A 102 16.56 -9.11 -23.85
C LYS A 102 16.77 -9.99 -25.08
N PHE A 103 15.85 -9.93 -26.03
CA PHE A 103 15.94 -10.64 -27.29
C PHE A 103 16.65 -9.81 -28.36
N LYS A 104 17.23 -10.49 -29.35
CA LYS A 104 17.76 -9.83 -30.55
C LYS A 104 16.62 -9.17 -31.34
N PRO A 105 16.89 -8.06 -32.04
CA PRO A 105 15.87 -7.43 -32.88
C PRO A 105 15.37 -8.44 -33.92
N ASN A 106 14.05 -8.60 -34.03
CA ASN A 106 13.36 -9.51 -34.94
C ASN A 106 13.74 -11.00 -34.78
N GLY A 107 14.07 -11.45 -33.57
CA GLY A 107 14.35 -12.87 -33.32
C GLY A 107 13.97 -13.34 -31.92
N THR A 108 13.85 -14.65 -31.75
CA THR A 108 13.57 -15.31 -30.46
C THR A 108 14.85 -15.66 -29.70
N VAL A 109 16.02 -15.41 -30.30
CA VAL A 109 17.32 -15.69 -29.67
C VAL A 109 17.59 -14.65 -28.59
N ILE A 110 17.88 -15.13 -27.37
CA ILE A 110 18.25 -14.31 -26.23
C ILE A 110 19.61 -13.64 -26.51
N ASP A 111 19.66 -12.32 -26.37
CA ASP A 111 20.87 -11.52 -26.52
C ASP A 111 21.57 -11.33 -25.16
N LYS A 112 20.81 -10.95 -24.14
CA LYS A 112 21.33 -10.65 -22.79
C LYS A 112 20.33 -11.06 -21.73
N GLU A 113 20.86 -11.50 -20.60
CA GLU A 113 20.08 -11.86 -19.42
C GLU A 113 20.51 -11.02 -18.22
N TYR A 114 19.54 -10.56 -17.45
CA TYR A 114 19.74 -9.78 -16.24
C TYR A 114 18.89 -10.35 -15.11
N ILE A 115 19.41 -10.35 -13.90
CA ILE A 115 18.64 -10.69 -12.70
C ILE A 115 18.33 -9.38 -11.98
N LEU A 116 17.05 -9.00 -11.95
CA LEU A 116 16.57 -7.82 -11.23
C LEU A 116 16.02 -8.24 -9.87
N THR A 117 16.66 -7.80 -8.79
CA THR A 117 16.21 -8.06 -7.41
C THR A 117 15.31 -6.93 -6.94
N THR A 118 14.09 -7.27 -6.52
CA THR A 118 13.18 -6.35 -5.86
C THR A 118 13.19 -6.62 -4.36
N TYR A 119 13.50 -5.60 -3.57
CA TYR A 119 13.46 -5.62 -2.12
C TYR A 119 12.15 -5.00 -1.64
N GLU A 120 11.60 -5.57 -0.57
CA GLU A 120 10.33 -5.14 0.00
C GLU A 120 10.44 -5.06 1.53
N ARG A 121 9.94 -3.96 2.10
CA ARG A 121 9.86 -3.72 3.55
C ARG A 121 8.47 -3.25 3.90
N ASN A 122 7.96 -3.73 5.02
CA ASN A 122 6.61 -3.44 5.47
C ASN A 122 6.64 -2.83 6.88
N ILE A 123 5.72 -1.92 7.14
CA ILE A 123 5.46 -1.33 8.46
C ILE A 123 3.96 -1.44 8.71
N GLN A 124 3.57 -1.99 9.85
CA GLN A 124 2.19 -2.12 10.26
C GLN A 124 1.84 -1.10 11.33
N ILE A 125 0.77 -0.37 11.09
CA ILE A 125 0.23 0.66 12.00
C ILE A 125 -1.11 0.17 12.51
N GLU A 126 -1.27 0.21 13.83
CA GLU A 126 -2.53 -0.07 14.51
C GLU A 126 -3.27 1.22 14.84
N GLU A 127 -4.60 1.13 14.97
CA GLU A 127 -5.47 2.21 15.45
C GLU A 127 -5.32 3.54 14.68
N LEU A 128 -5.10 3.48 13.36
CA LEU A 128 -4.91 4.67 12.54
C LEU A 128 -6.20 5.51 12.49
N SER A 129 -6.16 6.72 13.06
CA SER A 129 -7.31 7.61 13.02
C SER A 129 -7.58 8.19 11.63
N SER A 130 -8.86 8.35 11.26
CA SER A 130 -9.25 8.88 9.95
C SER A 130 -8.73 10.29 9.67
N THR A 131 -8.51 11.09 10.72
CA THR A 131 -7.99 12.46 10.59
C THR A 131 -6.48 12.50 10.33
N VAL A 132 -5.71 11.58 10.91
CA VAL A 132 -4.24 11.55 10.78
C VAL A 132 -3.79 10.79 9.53
N ALA A 133 -4.57 9.80 9.07
CA ALA A 133 -4.28 9.02 7.86
C ALA A 133 -3.90 9.87 6.62
N PRO A 134 -4.67 10.91 6.20
CA PRO A 134 -4.31 11.71 5.04
C PRO A 134 -2.99 12.49 5.24
N ILE A 135 -2.71 12.96 6.46
CA ILE A 135 -1.47 13.69 6.78
C ILE A 135 -0.28 12.75 6.66
N LEU A 136 -0.39 11.53 7.19
CA LEU A 136 0.64 10.50 7.06
C LEU A 136 0.93 10.20 5.58
N ILE A 137 -0.11 9.99 4.78
CA ILE A 137 0.03 9.68 3.34
C ILE A 137 0.75 10.82 2.62
N GLU A 138 0.36 12.07 2.87
CA GLU A 138 1.00 13.25 2.25
C GLU A 138 2.48 13.36 2.63
N LEU A 139 2.82 13.18 3.91
CA LEU A 139 4.21 13.20 4.36
C LEU A 139 5.06 12.10 3.73
N LEU A 140 4.52 10.88 3.60
CA LEU A 140 5.18 9.78 2.92
C LEU A 140 5.37 10.08 1.43
N GLN A 141 4.35 10.62 0.75
CA GLN A 141 4.46 11.00 -0.67
C GLN A 141 5.51 12.08 -0.89
N CYS A 142 5.55 13.12 -0.05
CA CYS A 142 6.53 14.19 -0.13
C CYS A 142 7.97 13.71 0.14
N ALA A 143 8.12 12.69 0.98
CA ALA A 143 9.42 12.13 1.36
C ALA A 143 9.90 11.00 0.44
N LEU A 144 9.14 10.62 -0.59
CA LEU A 144 9.43 9.47 -1.44
C LEU A 144 10.68 9.72 -2.31
N PRO A 145 11.77 8.93 -2.15
CA PRO A 145 12.94 9.05 -2.99
C PRO A 145 12.73 8.40 -4.36
N GLN A 146 13.59 8.75 -5.32
CA GLN A 146 13.58 8.16 -6.65
C GLN A 146 13.82 6.64 -6.61
N GLY A 147 13.10 5.89 -7.45
CA GLY A 147 13.27 4.44 -7.58
C GLY A 147 12.68 3.60 -6.44
N ILE A 148 11.93 4.23 -5.53
CA ILE A 148 11.08 3.56 -4.54
C ILE A 148 9.61 3.80 -4.89
N SER A 149 8.81 2.76 -4.73
CA SER A 149 7.35 2.83 -4.74
C SER A 149 6.82 2.38 -3.38
N PHE A 150 5.77 3.03 -2.88
CA PHE A 150 5.07 2.55 -1.69
C PHE A 150 3.58 2.36 -1.93
N HIS A 151 2.99 1.43 -1.19
CA HIS A 151 1.58 1.08 -1.24
C HIS A 151 1.01 1.00 0.17
N LEU A 152 -0.19 1.53 0.37
CA LEU A 152 -0.93 1.45 1.62
C LEU A 152 -2.12 0.51 1.41
N HIS A 153 -2.22 -0.55 2.20
CA HIS A 153 -3.32 -1.51 2.15
C HIS A 153 -3.69 -1.97 3.56
N LEU A 154 -4.90 -2.49 3.72
CA LEU A 154 -5.31 -3.12 4.97
C LEU A 154 -4.52 -4.42 5.15
N HIS A 155 -4.23 -4.76 6.40
CA HIS A 155 -3.56 -6.00 6.71
C HIS A 155 -4.47 -7.20 6.45
N GLU A 156 -3.99 -8.14 5.65
CA GLU A 156 -4.66 -9.41 5.35
C GLU A 156 -3.81 -10.59 5.86
N GLU A 157 -4.45 -11.73 6.14
CA GLU A 157 -3.77 -12.95 6.60
C GLU A 157 -2.75 -13.47 5.56
N GLU A 158 -2.95 -13.14 4.28
CA GLU A 158 -2.03 -13.51 3.19
C GLU A 158 -0.64 -12.86 3.36
N ASP A 159 -0.58 -11.63 3.88
CA ASP A 159 0.67 -10.91 4.13
C ASP A 159 1.50 -11.59 5.22
N ASP A 160 0.81 -12.13 6.23
CA ASP A 160 1.43 -12.90 7.31
C ASP A 160 1.96 -14.23 6.79
N VAL A 161 1.17 -14.96 6.01
CA VAL A 161 1.60 -16.25 5.44
C VAL A 161 2.85 -16.06 4.56
N LYS A 162 2.91 -14.98 3.77
CA LYS A 162 4.05 -14.66 2.89
C LYS A 162 5.37 -14.45 3.65
N ARG A 163 5.31 -14.11 4.94
CA ARG A 163 6.49 -13.96 5.81
C ARG A 163 7.15 -15.29 6.13
N TYR A 164 6.35 -16.35 6.26
CA TYR A 164 6.83 -17.65 6.72
C TYR A 164 7.30 -18.55 5.57
N VAL A 165 8.24 -19.44 5.88
CA VAL A 165 8.68 -20.48 4.93
C VAL A 165 7.56 -21.52 4.84
N PRO A 166 7.10 -21.89 3.64
CA PRO A 166 6.05 -22.89 3.50
C PRO A 166 6.53 -24.27 3.95
N ASP A 167 5.66 -24.99 4.66
CA ASP A 167 5.92 -26.37 5.11
C ASP A 167 5.60 -27.36 3.97
N MET A 168 6.66 -27.92 3.37
CA MET A 168 6.56 -28.84 2.25
C MET A 168 5.95 -30.18 2.66
N GLU A 169 6.30 -30.72 3.83
CA GLU A 169 5.78 -32.01 4.30
C GLU A 169 4.27 -31.92 4.54
N LEU A 170 3.82 -30.83 5.17
CA LEU A 170 2.39 -30.58 5.39
C LEU A 170 1.65 -30.43 4.06
N SER A 171 2.26 -29.80 3.05
CA SER A 171 1.66 -29.68 1.72
C SER A 171 1.52 -31.04 1.02
N GLU A 172 2.55 -31.89 1.09
CA GLU A 172 2.54 -33.24 0.52
C GLU A 172 1.50 -34.14 1.21
N LEU A 173 1.42 -34.09 2.54
CA LEU A 173 0.41 -34.84 3.31
C LEU A 173 -1.02 -34.41 2.97
N LYS A 174 -1.24 -33.10 2.76
CA LYS A 174 -2.54 -32.59 2.29
C LYS A 174 -2.89 -33.13 0.90
N THR A 175 -1.94 -33.16 -0.03
CA THR A 175 -2.14 -33.73 -1.37
C THR A 175 -2.44 -35.22 -1.30
N GLN A 176 -1.69 -35.99 -0.51
CA GLN A 176 -1.94 -37.43 -0.31
C GLN A 176 -3.33 -37.69 0.30
N LEU A 177 -3.76 -36.89 1.27
CA LEU A 177 -5.11 -37.00 1.85
C LEU A 177 -6.20 -36.71 0.82
N GLU A 178 -5.98 -35.75 -0.07
CA GLU A 178 -6.91 -35.42 -1.14
C GLU A 178 -7.02 -36.56 -2.17
N GLU A 179 -5.89 -37.18 -2.54
CA GLU A 179 -5.84 -38.36 -3.41
C GLU A 179 -6.56 -39.59 -2.81
N LEU A 180 -6.47 -39.76 -1.48
CA LEU A 180 -7.11 -40.86 -0.75
C LEU A 180 -8.61 -40.62 -0.46
N GLY A 181 -9.21 -39.54 -1.00
CA GLY A 181 -10.65 -39.28 -0.93
C GLY A 181 -11.07 -38.25 0.12
N GLY A 182 -10.12 -37.60 0.79
CA GLY A 182 -10.33 -36.44 1.67
C GLY A 182 -11.25 -36.68 2.88
N PRO A 183 -11.38 -35.68 3.77
CA PRO A 183 -12.37 -35.75 4.84
C PRO A 183 -13.78 -35.63 4.26
N VAL A 184 -14.64 -36.62 4.54
CA VAL A 184 -16.07 -36.56 4.20
C VAL A 184 -16.67 -35.34 4.91
N LYS A 185 -17.04 -34.30 4.13
CA LYS A 185 -17.76 -33.15 4.67
C LYS A 185 -19.08 -33.65 5.25
N LYS A 186 -19.21 -33.67 6.58
CA LYS A 186 -20.50 -33.93 7.24
C LYS A 186 -21.45 -32.80 6.82
N LYS A 187 -22.58 -33.20 6.23
CA LYS A 187 -23.71 -32.33 5.91
C LYS A 187 -24.33 -31.76 7.18
#